data_AF-A0A0C9UCZ6-F1
#
_entry.id   AF-A0A0C9UCZ6-F1
#
_cell.length_a   1.000
_cell.length_b   1.000
_cell.length_c   1.000
_cell.angle_alpha   90.00
_cell.angle_beta   90.00
_cell.angle_gamma   90.00
#
_symmetry.space_group_name_H-M   'P 1'
#
loop_
_entity.id
_entity.type
_entity.pdbx_description
1 polymer ?
#
loop_
_entity_poly.entity_id
_entity_poly.type
_entity_poly.pdbx_seq_one_letter_code
_entity_poly.pdbx_strand_id
1 'polypeptide(L)'
;MPLDNNEGETTPLLRPTTPPAVGPKRLNGISRATLIIPVILVTRFSVHLPVTTTVQIIETITCQLWYKNNHPIGSELPPDACSAGPVKQSFTAAMTFLGIIEAVGILISLTTSGYLAARYGRKPVMLAYFGLYIMGVLALLIAQESDGPIVYPLLIIWLILHSLTDVLPLELISNMYVVDVVDPEERYALFYCI
;
A
#
# COMPACT_ATOMS: atom_id res chain seq x y z
N MET A 1 34.57 41.59 -51.28
CA MET A 1 33.22 42.11 -51.56
C MET A 1 32.20 41.09 -51.10
N PRO A 2 31.08 41.53 -50.51
CA PRO A 2 30.34 40.82 -49.46
C PRO A 2 28.89 40.44 -49.87
N LEU A 3 28.18 39.79 -48.93
CA LEU A 3 26.72 39.60 -48.79
C LEU A 3 26.11 38.50 -49.70
N ASP A 4 25.22 37.62 -49.23
CA ASP A 4 24.12 37.89 -48.31
C ASP A 4 23.75 36.67 -47.43
N ASN A 5 23.67 36.90 -46.11
CA ASN A 5 22.94 36.08 -45.14
C ASN A 5 21.58 36.77 -44.95
N ASN A 6 20.49 36.22 -45.47
CA ASN A 6 19.16 36.72 -45.14
C ASN A 6 18.06 35.69 -45.46
N GLU A 7 17.94 34.68 -44.60
CA GLU A 7 16.67 33.96 -44.44
C GLU A 7 16.07 34.35 -43.09
N GLY A 8 15.30 35.43 -43.15
CA GLY A 8 14.45 35.86 -42.05
C GLY A 8 13.30 34.88 -41.86
N GLU A 9 13.41 34.02 -40.85
CA GLU A 9 12.25 33.38 -40.24
C GLU A 9 11.48 34.42 -39.41
N THR A 10 10.67 35.22 -40.11
CA THR A 10 9.57 35.98 -39.50
C THR A 10 8.30 35.16 -39.60
N THR A 11 8.02 34.34 -38.58
CA THR A 11 6.64 33.90 -38.30
C THR A 11 6.28 34.20 -36.85
N PRO A 12 5.51 35.27 -36.59
CA PRO A 12 4.92 35.51 -35.29
C PRO A 12 3.60 34.72 -35.21
N LEU A 13 3.55 33.68 -34.38
CA LEU A 13 2.30 32.99 -34.01
C LEU A 13 1.90 33.32 -32.57
N LEU A 14 2.01 34.59 -32.20
CA LEU A 14 1.24 35.15 -31.09
C LEU A 14 -0.20 35.31 -31.58
N ARG A 15 -1.03 34.30 -31.30
CA ARG A 15 -2.48 34.38 -31.41
C ARG A 15 -2.97 35.61 -30.63
N PRO A 16 -3.90 36.40 -31.18
CA PRO A 16 -4.50 37.52 -30.47
C PRO A 16 -5.10 37.06 -29.14
N THR A 17 -4.61 37.64 -28.05
CA THR A 17 -5.17 37.53 -26.70
C THR A 17 -6.63 38.00 -26.75
N THR A 18 -7.55 37.05 -26.84
CA THR A 18 -8.96 37.31 -26.60
C THR A 18 -9.09 37.59 -25.10
N PRO A 19 -9.71 38.71 -24.67
CA PRO A 19 -9.91 38.94 -23.24
C PRO A 19 -10.71 37.75 -22.67
N PRO A 20 -10.33 37.22 -21.49
CA PRO A 20 -11.02 36.08 -20.92
C PRO A 20 -12.48 36.49 -20.73
N ALA A 21 -13.37 35.81 -21.45
CA ALA A 21 -14.78 35.82 -21.12
C ALA A 21 -14.87 35.37 -19.67
N VAL A 22 -15.29 36.29 -18.79
CA VAL A 22 -15.54 36.02 -17.38
C VAL A 22 -16.70 35.05 -17.33
N GLY A 23 -16.36 33.76 -17.43
CA GLY A 23 -17.29 32.66 -17.24
C GLY A 23 -17.87 32.73 -15.83
N PRO A 24 -19.10 32.25 -15.63
CA PRO A 24 -19.77 32.32 -14.35
C PRO A 24 -18.88 31.70 -13.27
N LYS A 25 -18.52 32.50 -12.26
CA LYS A 25 -17.87 32.06 -11.03
C LYS A 25 -18.69 30.91 -10.45
N ARG A 26 -18.23 29.67 -10.62
CA ARG A 26 -18.75 28.49 -9.92
C ARG A 26 -18.37 28.62 -8.44
N LEU A 27 -19.09 29.45 -7.69
CA LEU A 27 -19.15 29.30 -6.25
C LEU A 27 -20.01 28.08 -5.92
N ASN A 28 -19.52 27.27 -4.99
CA ASN A 28 -20.19 26.14 -4.32
C ASN A 28 -20.08 24.75 -4.98
N GLY A 29 -18.93 24.44 -5.57
CA GLY A 29 -18.47 23.05 -5.63
C GLY A 29 -17.56 22.78 -4.44
N ILE A 30 -17.90 21.83 -3.56
CA ILE A 30 -16.92 21.26 -2.62
C ILE A 30 -15.67 20.93 -3.44
N SER A 31 -14.55 21.59 -3.13
CA SER A 31 -13.30 21.39 -3.87
C SER A 31 -12.98 19.90 -3.82
N ARG A 32 -12.66 19.30 -4.97
CA ARG A 32 -12.33 17.87 -5.06
C ARG A 32 -11.19 17.52 -4.10
N ALA A 33 -10.30 18.47 -3.82
CA ALA A 33 -9.26 18.37 -2.82
C ALA A 33 -9.79 18.11 -1.40
N THR A 34 -10.88 18.77 -0.99
CA THR A 34 -11.50 18.58 0.33
C THR A 34 -12.13 17.18 0.48
N LEU A 35 -12.46 16.52 -0.63
CA LEU A 35 -13.00 15.16 -0.65
C LEU A 35 -11.89 14.10 -0.61
N ILE A 36 -10.69 14.42 -1.09
CA ILE A 36 -9.54 13.49 -1.15
C ILE A 36 -8.80 13.41 0.20
N ILE A 37 -8.70 14.50 0.96
CA ILE A 37 -8.01 14.55 2.27
C ILE A 37 -8.54 13.51 3.27
N PRO A 38 -9.87 13.44 3.57
CA PRO A 38 -10.38 12.45 4.51
C PRO A 38 -10.21 11.02 3.99
N VAL A 39 -10.23 10.82 2.67
CA VAL A 39 -9.94 9.50 2.08
C VAL A 39 -8.52 9.10 2.42
N ILE A 40 -7.51 9.95 2.16
CA ILE A 40 -6.10 9.67 2.47
C ILE A 40 -5.89 9.42 3.97
N LEU A 41 -6.46 10.26 4.83
CA LEU A 41 -6.35 10.09 6.29
C LEU A 41 -6.98 8.78 6.76
N VAL A 42 -8.15 8.42 6.24
CA VAL A 42 -8.78 7.12 6.54
C VAL A 42 -7.91 5.99 6.01
N THR A 43 -7.34 6.06 4.80
CA THR A 43 -6.45 5.01 4.30
C THR A 43 -5.23 4.84 5.20
N ARG A 44 -4.60 5.93 5.65
CA ARG A 44 -3.45 5.90 6.57
C ARG A 44 -3.81 5.27 7.92
N PHE A 45 -4.95 5.63 8.48
CA PHE A 45 -5.40 5.11 9.77
C PHE A 45 -5.79 3.63 9.67
N SER A 46 -6.51 3.26 8.61
CA SER A 46 -6.87 1.88 8.30
C SER A 46 -5.67 0.99 8.04
N VAL A 47 -4.55 1.58 7.61
CA VAL A 47 -3.28 0.88 7.40
C VAL A 47 -2.55 0.58 8.71
N HIS A 48 -2.59 1.49 9.68
CA HIS A 48 -1.86 1.32 10.94
C HIS A 48 -2.57 0.39 11.94
N LEU A 49 -3.90 0.30 11.89
CA LEU A 49 -4.68 -0.59 12.76
C LEU A 49 -4.26 -2.08 12.62
N PRO A 50 -4.16 -2.65 11.40
CA PRO A 50 -3.76 -4.04 11.17
C PRO A 50 -2.43 -4.42 11.83
N VAL A 51 -1.44 -3.51 11.85
CA VAL A 51 -0.09 -3.80 12.35
C VAL A 51 -0.12 -4.25 13.82
N THR A 52 -0.99 -3.66 14.64
CA THR A 52 -1.12 -4.05 16.05
C THR A 52 -1.79 -5.41 16.22
N THR A 53 -2.80 -5.70 15.39
CA THR A 53 -3.52 -6.97 15.44
C THR A 53 -2.69 -8.13 14.88
N THR A 54 -1.91 -7.92 13.82
CA THR A 54 -1.03 -8.96 13.26
C THR A 54 0.05 -9.36 14.25
N VAL A 55 0.62 -8.40 14.98
CA VAL A 55 1.60 -8.67 16.05
C VAL A 55 1.01 -9.60 17.12
N GLN A 56 -0.20 -9.32 17.61
CA GLN A 56 -0.86 -10.16 18.61
C GLN A 56 -1.20 -11.57 18.08
N ILE A 57 -1.63 -11.65 16.82
CA ILE A 57 -1.93 -12.94 16.16
C ILE A 57 -0.65 -13.75 16.01
N ILE A 58 0.44 -13.15 15.52
CA ILE A 58 1.73 -13.82 15.35
C ILE A 58 2.29 -14.27 16.70
N GLU A 59 2.15 -13.47 17.75
CA GLU A 59 2.55 -13.84 19.12
C GLU A 59 1.79 -15.09 19.59
N THR A 60 0.46 -15.10 19.40
CA THR A 60 -0.40 -16.23 19.78
C THR A 60 -0.04 -17.50 19.01
N ILE A 61 0.13 -17.40 17.69
CA ILE A 61 0.51 -18.53 16.83
C ILE A 61 1.90 -19.05 17.20
N THR A 62 2.87 -18.15 17.40
CA THR A 62 4.25 -18.52 17.76
C THR A 62 4.26 -19.25 19.10
N CYS A 63 3.49 -18.76 20.07
CA CYS A 63 3.36 -19.41 21.38
C CYS A 63 2.75 -20.81 21.26
N GLN A 64 1.63 -20.95 20.55
CA GLN A 64 0.97 -22.25 20.34
C GLN A 64 1.89 -23.24 19.62
N LEU A 65 2.62 -22.79 18.60
CA LEU A 65 3.55 -23.61 17.84
C LEU A 65 4.75 -24.05 18.70
N TRP A 66 5.34 -23.12 19.44
CA TRP A 66 6.44 -23.42 20.35
C TRP A 66 6.01 -24.41 21.43
N TYR A 67 4.81 -24.24 21.98
CA TYR A 67 4.27 -25.13 23.00
C TYR A 67 4.03 -26.55 22.46
N LYS A 68 3.37 -26.68 21.30
CA LYS A 68 3.14 -27.98 20.63
C LYS A 68 4.44 -28.74 20.33
N ASN A 69 5.54 -28.02 20.06
CA ASN A 69 6.84 -28.64 19.76
C ASN A 69 7.66 -29.00 20.99
N ASN A 70 7.48 -28.33 22.14
CA ASN A 70 8.31 -28.51 23.33
C ASN A 70 7.62 -29.30 24.46
N HIS A 71 6.30 -29.43 24.43
CA HIS A 71 5.52 -30.12 25.46
C HIS A 71 4.82 -31.37 24.92
N PRO A 72 4.61 -32.39 25.77
CA PRO A 72 3.90 -33.60 25.37
C PRO A 72 2.44 -33.30 25.00
N ILE A 73 1.93 -34.09 24.04
CA ILE A 73 0.57 -34.02 23.52
C ILE A 73 -0.43 -34.19 24.67
N GLY A 74 -1.35 -33.23 24.84
CA GLY A 74 -2.41 -33.25 25.86
C GLY A 74 -2.16 -32.40 27.10
N SER A 75 -1.05 -31.66 27.16
CA SER A 75 -0.85 -30.62 28.17
C SER A 75 -1.67 -29.37 27.81
N GLU A 76 -2.47 -28.86 28.75
CA GLU A 76 -3.23 -27.62 28.57
C GLU A 76 -2.28 -26.43 28.60
N LEU A 77 -2.44 -25.50 27.64
CA LEU A 77 -1.60 -24.30 27.52
C LEU A 77 -1.85 -23.38 28.73
N PRO A 78 -0.88 -23.19 29.64
CA PRO A 78 -1.04 -22.26 30.75
C PRO A 78 -1.17 -20.82 30.21
N PRO A 79 -2.00 -19.97 30.83
CA PRO A 79 -2.19 -18.58 30.36
C PRO A 79 -0.89 -17.77 30.35
N ASP A 80 0.08 -18.12 31.19
CA ASP A 80 1.35 -17.42 31.30
C ASP A 80 2.48 -18.00 30.42
N ALA A 81 2.24 -19.12 29.72
CA ALA A 81 3.28 -19.81 28.96
C ALA A 81 3.85 -18.96 27.80
N CYS A 82 3.03 -18.09 27.21
CA CYS A 82 3.47 -17.18 26.14
C CYS A 82 4.38 -16.05 26.64
N SER A 83 4.39 -15.77 27.95
CA SER A 83 5.23 -14.72 28.54
C SER A 83 6.68 -15.16 28.79
N ALA A 84 6.97 -16.46 28.62
CA ALA A 84 8.28 -17.04 28.89
C ALA A 84 9.38 -16.44 27.98
N GLY A 85 10.55 -16.19 28.56
CA GLY A 85 11.71 -15.62 27.84
C GLY A 85 12.05 -16.31 26.51
N PRO A 86 12.06 -17.66 26.42
CA PRO A 86 12.34 -18.37 25.16
C PRO A 86 11.32 -18.07 24.05
N VAL A 87 10.04 -17.92 24.39
CA VAL A 87 8.97 -17.61 23.41
C VAL A 87 9.18 -16.22 22.82
N LYS A 88 9.52 -15.24 23.67
CA LYS A 88 9.81 -13.86 23.22
C LYS A 88 11.03 -13.79 22.29
N GLN A 89 12.05 -14.61 22.54
CA GLN A 89 13.22 -14.69 21.66
C GLN A 89 12.84 -15.28 20.29
N SER A 90 12.08 -16.39 20.27
CA SER A 90 11.58 -16.98 19.02
C SER A 90 10.67 -16.03 18.25
N PHE A 91 9.78 -15.32 18.93
CA PHE A 91 8.92 -14.29 18.35
C PHE A 91 9.72 -13.15 17.72
N THR A 92 10.74 -12.64 18.42
CA THR A 92 11.60 -11.56 17.90
C THR A 92 12.37 -12.00 16.65
N ALA A 93 12.87 -13.23 16.63
CA ALA A 93 13.50 -13.80 15.46
C ALA A 93 12.51 -13.91 14.29
N ALA A 94 11.31 -14.43 14.54
CA ALA A 94 10.25 -14.55 13.53
C ALA A 94 9.85 -13.18 12.95
N MET A 95 9.68 -12.16 13.79
CA MET A 95 9.39 -10.79 13.36
C MET A 95 10.52 -10.20 12.51
N THR A 96 11.78 -10.48 12.84
CA THR A 96 12.92 -10.05 12.02
C THR A 96 12.88 -10.68 10.63
N PHE A 97 12.61 -12.00 10.55
CA PHE A 97 12.46 -12.68 9.27
C PHE A 97 11.26 -12.15 8.47
N LEU A 98 10.14 -11.88 9.14
CA LEU A 98 8.96 -11.27 8.55
C LEU A 98 9.31 -9.92 7.90
N GLY A 99 9.99 -9.04 8.63
CA GLY A 99 10.39 -7.72 8.15
C GLY A 99 11.34 -7.77 6.95
N ILE A 100 12.24 -8.76 6.90
CA ILE A 100 13.10 -8.96 5.72
C ILE A 100 12.26 -9.37 4.49
N ILE A 101 11.32 -10.30 4.67
CA ILE A 101 10.44 -10.77 3.58
C ILE A 101 9.54 -9.64 3.10
N GLU A 102 9.00 -8.84 4.02
CA GLU A 102 8.22 -7.63 3.71
C GLU A 102 9.05 -6.62 2.92
N ALA A 103 10.28 -6.33 3.34
CA ALA A 103 11.15 -5.41 2.62
C ALA A 103 11.41 -5.86 1.17
N VAL A 104 11.64 -7.15 0.96
CA VAL A 104 11.81 -7.72 -0.39
C VAL A 104 10.50 -7.65 -1.18
N GLY A 105 9.38 -8.00 -0.55
CA GLY A 105 8.04 -7.91 -1.15
C GLY A 105 7.70 -6.50 -1.61
N ILE A 106 7.97 -5.49 -0.78
CA ILE A 106 7.79 -4.07 -1.10
C ILE A 106 8.58 -3.68 -2.36
N LEU A 107 9.85 -4.07 -2.46
CA LEU A 107 10.67 -3.76 -3.64
C LEU A 107 10.10 -4.37 -4.92
N ILE A 108 9.65 -5.62 -4.84
CA ILE A 108 9.01 -6.32 -5.97
C ILE A 108 7.67 -5.64 -6.31
N SER A 109 6.88 -5.28 -5.31
CA SER A 109 5.58 -4.63 -5.51
C SER A 109 5.72 -3.24 -6.11
N LEU A 110 6.67 -2.42 -5.67
CA LEU A 110 6.91 -1.09 -6.25
C LEU A 110 7.31 -1.16 -7.73
N THR A 111 8.15 -2.13 -8.10
CA THR A 111 8.57 -2.32 -9.49
C THR A 111 7.44 -2.87 -10.35
N THR A 112 6.73 -3.89 -9.87
CA THR A 112 5.60 -4.50 -10.60
C THR A 112 4.40 -3.56 -10.67
N SER A 113 4.11 -2.77 -9.64
CA SER A 113 3.01 -1.80 -9.65
C SER A 113 3.21 -0.73 -10.72
N GLY A 114 4.43 -0.20 -10.85
CA GLY A 114 4.76 0.78 -11.88
C GLY A 114 4.59 0.20 -13.29
N TYR A 115 5.09 -1.02 -13.51
CA TYR A 115 4.95 -1.73 -14.78
C TYR A 115 3.48 -2.05 -15.12
N LEU A 116 2.73 -2.62 -14.17
CA LEU A 116 1.33 -2.99 -14.36
C LEU A 116 0.44 -1.76 -14.56
N ALA A 117 0.70 -0.67 -13.83
CA ALA A 117 -0.03 0.59 -13.98
C ALA A 117 0.17 1.19 -15.37
N ALA A 118 1.38 1.10 -15.94
CA ALA A 118 1.66 1.55 -17.30
C ALA A 118 0.98 0.66 -18.37
N ARG A 119 0.88 -0.66 -18.13
CA ARG A 119 0.36 -1.63 -19.09
C ARG A 119 -1.17 -1.73 -19.10
N TYR A 120 -1.77 -1.87 -17.92
CA TYR A 120 -3.20 -2.20 -17.75
C TYR A 120 -4.04 -0.99 -17.29
N GLY A 121 -3.39 0.13 -16.99
CA GLY A 121 -4.01 1.30 -16.39
C GLY A 121 -4.10 1.21 -14.86
N ARG A 122 -4.31 2.36 -14.21
CA ARG A 122 -4.19 2.49 -12.74
C ARG A 122 -5.37 1.90 -11.97
N LYS A 123 -6.59 2.03 -12.52
CA LYS A 123 -7.84 1.57 -11.89
C LYS A 123 -7.88 0.04 -11.67
N PRO A 124 -7.63 -0.83 -12.68
CA PRO A 124 -7.66 -2.28 -12.45
C PRO A 124 -6.54 -2.75 -11.53
N VAL A 125 -5.38 -2.09 -11.54
CA VAL A 125 -4.27 -2.42 -10.65
C VAL A 125 -4.64 -2.16 -9.19
N MET A 126 -5.21 -1.00 -8.85
CA MET A 126 -5.68 -0.75 -7.48
C MET A 126 -6.69 -1.80 -7.01
N LEU A 127 -7.64 -2.17 -7.87
CA LEU A 127 -8.66 -3.16 -7.53
C LEU A 127 -8.06 -4.56 -7.34
N ALA A 128 -7.04 -4.91 -8.13
CA ALA A 128 -6.30 -6.16 -7.96
C ALA A 128 -5.53 -6.21 -6.63
N TYR A 129 -4.84 -5.12 -6.25
CA TYR A 129 -4.16 -5.04 -4.95
C TYR A 129 -5.14 -5.17 -3.78
N PHE A 130 -6.30 -4.52 -3.86
CA PHE A 130 -7.34 -4.65 -2.83
C PHE A 130 -7.88 -6.09 -2.73
N GLY A 131 -8.07 -6.76 -3.87
CA GLY A 131 -8.45 -8.18 -3.90
C GLY A 131 -7.39 -9.09 -3.27
N LEU A 132 -6.11 -8.89 -3.60
CA LEU A 132 -5.00 -9.64 -3.01
C LEU A 132 -4.91 -9.41 -1.49
N TYR A 133 -5.15 -8.19 -1.03
CA TYR A 133 -5.16 -7.85 0.40
C TYR A 133 -6.26 -8.61 1.13
N ILE A 134 -7.49 -8.59 0.62
CA ILE A 134 -8.61 -9.35 1.20
C ILE A 134 -8.29 -10.85 1.24
N MET A 135 -7.72 -11.40 0.16
CA MET A 135 -7.32 -12.81 0.12
C MET A 135 -6.26 -13.13 1.18
N GLY A 136 -5.31 -12.24 1.42
CA GLY A 136 -4.32 -12.39 2.50
C GLY A 136 -4.98 -12.41 3.87
N VAL A 137 -5.85 -11.43 4.17
CA VAL A 137 -6.58 -11.38 5.45
C VAL A 137 -7.43 -12.63 5.65
N LEU A 138 -8.14 -13.09 4.63
CA LEU A 138 -8.93 -14.32 4.69
C LEU A 138 -8.04 -15.54 4.96
N ALA A 139 -6.88 -15.65 4.31
CA ALA A 139 -5.94 -16.74 4.57
C ALA A 139 -5.46 -16.76 6.03
N LEU A 140 -5.20 -15.60 6.63
CA LEU A 140 -4.83 -15.48 8.04
C LEU A 140 -5.97 -15.92 8.97
N LEU A 141 -7.20 -15.46 8.72
CA LEU A 141 -8.36 -15.82 9.52
C LEU A 141 -8.64 -17.33 9.46
N ILE A 142 -8.53 -17.93 8.27
CA ILE A 142 -8.68 -19.39 8.12
C ILE A 142 -7.54 -20.13 8.83
N ALA A 143 -6.31 -19.60 8.79
CA ALA A 143 -5.18 -20.19 9.51
C ALA A 143 -5.37 -20.18 11.03
N GLN A 144 -6.06 -19.16 11.57
CA GLN A 144 -6.33 -19.05 13.00
C GLN A 144 -7.35 -20.09 13.49
N GLU A 145 -8.39 -20.35 12.72
CA GLU A 145 -9.45 -21.33 13.06
C GLU A 145 -9.07 -22.77 12.71
N SER A 146 -8.01 -22.96 11.92
CA SER A 146 -7.64 -24.29 11.45
C SER A 146 -6.70 -24.99 12.43
N ASP A 147 -7.13 -26.15 12.92
CA ASP A 147 -6.26 -27.09 13.61
C ASP A 147 -5.68 -28.11 12.63
N GLY A 148 -4.39 -28.00 12.31
CA GLY A 148 -3.70 -29.02 11.52
C GLY A 148 -2.48 -28.53 10.72
N PRO A 149 -1.92 -29.39 9.85
CA PRO A 149 -0.77 -29.04 9.02
C PRO A 149 -1.11 -28.05 7.90
N ILE A 150 -2.40 -27.78 7.64
CA ILE A 150 -2.85 -26.81 6.63
C ILE A 150 -2.59 -25.35 7.06
N VAL A 151 -2.33 -25.12 8.34
CA VAL A 151 -1.96 -23.80 8.89
C VAL A 151 -0.69 -23.28 8.22
N TYR A 152 0.33 -24.11 8.02
CA TYR A 152 1.61 -23.67 7.44
C TYR A 152 1.48 -23.12 6.01
N PRO A 153 0.86 -23.81 5.03
CA PRO A 153 0.70 -23.24 3.70
C PRO A 153 -0.19 -22.00 3.70
N LEU A 154 -1.21 -21.92 4.56
CA LEU A 154 -2.04 -20.71 4.70
C LEU A 154 -1.24 -19.52 5.22
N LEU A 155 -0.37 -19.73 6.22
CA LEU A 155 0.53 -18.69 6.72
C LEU A 155 1.54 -18.24 5.67
N ILE A 156 2.07 -19.17 4.85
CA ILE A 156 2.96 -18.82 3.74
C ILE A 156 2.23 -17.99 2.68
N ILE A 157 1.00 -18.38 2.31
CA ILE A 157 0.17 -17.63 1.36
C ILE A 157 -0.13 -16.24 1.92
N TRP A 158 -0.56 -16.16 3.19
CA TRP A 158 -0.77 -14.88 3.87
C TRP A 158 0.49 -14.01 3.82
N LEU A 159 1.65 -14.57 4.15
CA LEU A 159 2.92 -13.85 4.18
C LEU A 159 3.30 -13.26 2.81
N ILE A 160 3.14 -14.05 1.74
CA ILE A 160 3.42 -13.60 0.38
C ILE A 160 2.44 -12.52 -0.04
N LEU A 161 1.14 -12.71 0.23
CA LEU A 161 0.12 -11.72 -0.11
C LEU A 161 0.30 -10.43 0.69
N HIS A 162 0.64 -10.54 1.97
CA HIS A 162 0.88 -9.40 2.85
C HIS A 162 2.09 -8.59 2.39
N SER A 163 3.22 -9.25 2.12
CA SER A 163 4.44 -8.58 1.64
C SER A 163 4.25 -7.89 0.30
N LEU A 164 3.39 -8.43 -0.57
CA LEU A 164 3.07 -7.82 -1.85
C LEU A 164 2.07 -6.66 -1.74
N THR A 165 1.16 -6.70 -0.77
CA THR A 165 0.07 -5.72 -0.61
C THR A 165 0.34 -4.68 0.47
N ASP A 166 1.63 -4.41 0.70
CA ASP A 166 2.06 -3.39 1.64
C ASP A 166 1.52 -2.00 1.28
N VAL A 167 1.51 -1.14 2.29
CA VAL A 167 1.08 0.26 2.25
C VAL A 167 1.83 1.06 1.20
N LEU A 168 3.15 0.89 1.12
CA LEU A 168 4.01 1.72 0.28
C LEU A 168 3.68 1.61 -1.21
N PRO A 169 3.53 0.40 -1.80
CA PRO A 169 3.02 0.24 -3.16
C PRO A 169 1.64 0.88 -3.39
N LEU A 170 0.70 0.71 -2.46
CA LEU A 170 -0.63 1.30 -2.58
C LEU A 170 -0.60 2.83 -2.56
N GLU A 171 0.25 3.41 -1.71
CA GLU A 171 0.47 4.84 -1.64
C GLU A 171 1.07 5.38 -2.94
N LEU A 172 2.09 4.70 -3.49
CA LEU A 172 2.69 5.08 -4.77
C LEU A 172 1.62 5.11 -5.89
N ILE A 173 0.83 4.05 -6.02
CA ILE A 173 -0.22 3.94 -7.04
C ILE A 173 -1.29 5.02 -6.83
N SER A 174 -1.62 5.33 -5.58
CA SER A 174 -2.57 6.38 -5.20
C SER A 174 -2.06 7.76 -5.58
N ASN A 175 -0.82 8.08 -5.22
CA ASN A 175 -0.18 9.36 -5.55
C ASN A 175 -0.09 9.53 -7.06
N MET A 176 0.31 8.49 -7.79
CA MET A 176 0.26 8.48 -9.25
C MET A 176 -1.18 8.79 -9.70
N TYR A 177 -2.18 8.01 -9.29
CA TYR A 177 -3.58 8.21 -9.70
C TYR A 177 -4.09 9.64 -9.46
N VAL A 178 -3.78 10.24 -8.31
CA VAL A 178 -4.13 11.63 -8.00
C VAL A 178 -3.48 12.60 -8.99
N VAL A 179 -2.19 12.42 -9.30
CA VAL A 179 -1.49 13.27 -10.29
C VAL A 179 -2.13 13.20 -11.67
N ASP A 180 -2.68 12.07 -12.07
CA ASP A 180 -3.36 11.93 -13.37
C ASP A 180 -4.76 12.56 -13.40
N VAL A 181 -5.48 12.54 -12.28
CA VAL A 181 -6.88 13.00 -12.21
C VAL A 181 -6.98 14.50 -11.90
N VAL A 182 -6.02 15.04 -11.15
CA VAL A 182 -6.04 16.43 -10.68
C VAL A 182 -5.40 17.35 -11.72
N ASP A 183 -6.10 18.44 -12.04
CA ASP A 183 -5.62 19.49 -12.93
C ASP A 183 -4.36 20.13 -12.35
N PRO A 184 -3.38 20.52 -13.19
CA PRO A 184 -2.06 20.99 -12.73
C PRO A 184 -2.15 22.16 -11.75
N GLU A 185 -3.16 23.01 -11.89
CA GLU A 185 -3.40 24.19 -11.03
C GLU A 185 -3.80 23.81 -9.59
N GLU A 186 -4.38 22.63 -9.38
CA GLU A 186 -4.82 22.14 -8.06
C GLU A 186 -3.79 21.19 -7.40
N ARG A 187 -2.75 20.74 -8.14
CA ARG A 187 -1.76 19.76 -7.63
C ARG A 187 -0.91 20.28 -6.47
N TYR A 188 -0.61 21.57 -6.45
CA TYR A 188 0.29 22.15 -5.45
C TYR A 188 -0.32 22.14 -4.05
N ALA A 189 -1.65 22.26 -3.93
CA ALA A 189 -2.34 22.20 -2.65
C ALA A 189 -2.41 20.78 -2.07
N LEU A 190 -2.41 19.77 -2.94
CA LEU A 190 -2.52 18.36 -2.55
C LEU A 190 -1.18 17.76 -2.11
N PHE A 191 -0.08 18.15 -2.76
CA PHE A 191 1.27 17.73 -2.37
C PHE A 191 1.72 18.24 -0.99
N TYR A 192 1.14 19.33 -0.48
CA TYR A 192 1.43 19.83 0.88
C TYR A 192 0.66 19.12 1.99
N CYS A 193 -0.33 18.28 1.66
CA CYS A 193 -1.16 17.54 2.62
C CYS A 193 -0.86 16.03 2.66
N ILE A 194 -0.10 15.50 1.69
CA ILE A 194 0.37 14.12 1.62
C ILE A 194 1.73 14.03 2.32
#